data_AF-A0A950K623-F1
#
_entry.id   AF-A0A950K623-F1
#
_cell.length_a   1.000
_cell.length_b   1.000
_cell.length_c   1.000
_cell.angle_alpha   90.00
_cell.angle_beta   90.00
_cell.angle_gamma   90.00
#
_symmetry.space_group_name_H-M   'P 1'
#
loop_
_entity.id
_entity.type
_entity.pdbx_description
1 polymer ?
#
loop_
_entity_poly.entity_id
_entity_poly.type
_entity_poly.pdbx_seq_one_letter_code
_entity_poly.pdbx_strand_id
1 'polypeptide(L)'
;ARATTVSVDLGVFLTFQPKIPAAHAATPYVLLGNCAPATQSAVLAQLQHPKFVMLDTMNLWIGTQRPALVELLPKVGAVCINFEEALQLADTTSGAKAVRRILDLGVKTLIMKRGEHGATLATRDGQFSVPSFPTDRVIDPTGAGDSFAGGMLGYLAQAGSEPGALRRAMVYGAVMGSFAVEEFGTKRIQGVTREEVESRAKAVLEMLRV
;
A
#
# COMPACT_ATOMS: atom_id res chain seq x y z
N ALA A 1 2.93 9.93 -15.78
CA ALA A 1 3.61 11.14 -15.24
C ALA A 1 4.31 10.79 -13.92
N ARG A 2 5.52 11.30 -13.68
CA ARG A 2 6.34 10.97 -12.50
C ARG A 2 6.06 11.96 -11.36
N ALA A 3 5.69 11.48 -10.17
CA ALA A 3 5.58 12.34 -8.99
C ALA A 3 6.98 12.76 -8.52
N THR A 4 7.18 14.04 -8.23
CA THR A 4 8.44 14.60 -7.72
C THR A 4 8.17 15.35 -6.42
N THR A 5 8.82 14.96 -5.33
CA THR A 5 8.74 15.68 -4.05
C THR A 5 9.63 16.92 -4.12
N VAL A 6 9.02 18.12 -4.11
CA VAL A 6 9.73 19.41 -4.18
C VAL A 6 10.18 19.88 -2.79
N SER A 7 9.33 19.71 -1.79
CA SER A 7 9.59 20.08 -0.39
C SER A 7 8.75 19.22 0.54
N VAL A 8 9.25 18.99 1.76
CA VAL A 8 8.49 18.35 2.84
C VAL A 8 8.51 19.27 4.05
N ASP A 9 7.33 19.74 4.46
CA ASP A 9 7.13 20.37 5.76
C ASP A 9 6.44 19.36 6.67
N LEU A 10 7.14 18.94 7.72
CA LEU A 10 6.62 17.94 8.65
C LEU A 10 5.53 18.51 9.56
N GLY A 11 5.46 19.84 9.74
CA GLY A 11 4.47 20.50 10.58
C GLY A 11 4.22 19.78 11.92
N VAL A 12 2.94 19.47 12.18
CA VAL A 12 2.51 18.78 13.41
C VAL A 12 3.15 17.40 13.61
N PHE A 13 3.62 16.73 12.55
CA PHE A 13 4.24 15.40 12.64
C PHE A 13 5.66 15.44 13.21
N LEU A 14 6.33 16.60 13.24
CA LEU A 14 7.70 16.69 13.75
C LEU A 14 7.83 16.25 15.22
N THR A 15 6.83 16.58 16.04
CA THR A 15 6.77 16.23 17.47
C THR A 15 5.59 15.33 17.81
N PHE A 16 4.89 14.80 16.81
CA PHE A 16 3.68 14.01 17.03
C PHE A 16 4.00 12.68 17.70
N GLN A 17 3.40 12.46 18.87
CA GLN A 17 3.45 11.19 19.58
C GLN A 17 2.05 10.56 19.55
N PRO A 18 1.82 9.57 18.68
CA PRO A 18 0.51 8.95 18.56
C PRO A 18 0.15 8.23 19.86
N LYS A 19 -1.04 8.53 20.39
CA LYS A 19 -1.66 7.79 21.50
C LYS A 19 -2.90 7.09 20.98
N ILE A 20 -2.85 5.78 20.86
CA ILE A 20 -3.98 4.97 20.38
C ILE A 20 -4.98 4.80 21.55
N PRO A 21 -6.24 5.25 21.41
CA PRO A 21 -7.25 5.00 22.43
C PRO A 21 -7.42 3.50 22.68
N ALA A 22 -7.71 3.11 23.92
CA ALA A 22 -7.86 1.70 24.30
C ALA A 22 -8.90 0.96 23.42
N ALA A 23 -9.97 1.66 23.02
CA ALA A 23 -11.01 1.14 22.12
C ALA A 23 -10.48 0.73 20.72
N HIS A 24 -9.33 1.24 20.29
CA HIS A 24 -8.71 0.94 19.00
C HIS A 24 -7.46 0.07 19.11
N ALA A 25 -7.02 -0.27 20.33
CA ALA A 25 -5.83 -1.10 20.52
C ALA A 25 -6.00 -2.50 19.91
N ALA A 26 -7.19 -3.08 19.98
CA ALA A 26 -7.52 -4.40 19.44
C ALA A 26 -7.95 -4.38 17.96
N THR A 27 -7.67 -3.31 17.21
CA THR A 27 -8.05 -3.23 15.78
C THR A 27 -7.34 -4.32 14.96
N PRO A 28 -8.09 -5.21 14.26
CA PRO A 28 -7.52 -6.39 13.62
C PRO A 28 -6.75 -6.10 12.32
N TYR A 29 -7.10 -5.04 11.61
CA TYR A 29 -6.50 -4.66 10.32
C TYR A 29 -6.01 -3.22 10.41
N VAL A 30 -4.70 -3.01 10.25
CA VAL A 30 -4.07 -1.69 10.43
C VAL A 30 -3.24 -1.31 9.22
N LEU A 31 -3.43 -0.07 8.74
CA LEU A 31 -2.54 0.57 7.78
C LEU A 31 -1.64 1.55 8.53
N LEU A 32 -0.35 1.23 8.62
CA LEU A 32 0.69 2.18 8.98
C LEU A 32 0.98 3.02 7.73
N GLY A 33 0.18 4.07 7.53
CA GLY A 33 0.35 4.98 6.40
C GLY A 33 1.71 5.69 6.42
N ASN A 34 2.08 6.28 5.30
CA ASN A 34 3.36 6.97 5.15
C ASN A 34 3.59 8.04 6.23
N CYS A 35 4.54 7.78 7.12
CA CYS A 35 5.09 8.71 8.10
C CYS A 35 6.47 8.21 8.55
N ALA A 36 7.12 8.93 9.47
CA ALA A 36 8.43 8.52 9.96
C ALA A 36 8.39 7.10 10.57
N PRO A 37 9.37 6.21 10.27
CA PRO A 37 9.42 4.85 10.80
C PRO A 37 9.30 4.76 12.33
N ALA A 38 9.82 5.76 13.06
CA ALA A 38 9.68 5.85 14.51
C ALA A 38 8.20 6.02 14.94
N THR A 39 7.43 6.85 14.23
CA THR A 39 6.00 7.05 14.47
C THR A 39 5.21 5.78 14.15
N GLN A 40 5.51 5.12 13.02
CA GLN A 40 4.89 3.84 12.65
C GLN A 40 5.17 2.75 13.69
N SER A 41 6.42 2.67 14.18
CA SER A 41 6.82 1.75 15.25
C SER A 41 6.09 2.04 16.57
N ALA A 42 5.95 3.32 16.93
CA ALA A 42 5.23 3.73 18.14
C ALA A 42 3.74 3.36 18.09
N VAL A 43 3.09 3.47 16.93
CA VAL A 43 1.71 2.98 16.73
C VAL A 43 1.67 1.47 16.87
N LEU A 44 2.54 0.75 16.17
CA LEU A 44 2.57 -0.72 16.17
C LEU A 44 2.74 -1.29 17.59
N ALA A 45 3.57 -0.66 18.42
CA ALA A 45 3.80 -1.07 19.80
C ALA A 45 2.58 -0.93 20.72
N GLN A 46 1.58 -0.13 20.34
CA GLN A 46 0.34 0.09 21.11
C GLN A 46 -0.79 -0.86 20.68
N LEU A 47 -0.63 -1.62 19.59
CA LEU A 47 -1.64 -2.54 19.09
C LEU A 47 -1.61 -3.88 19.84
N GLN A 48 -2.80 -4.44 20.06
CA GLN A 48 -3.03 -5.73 20.70
C GLN A 48 -3.44 -6.75 19.64
N HIS A 49 -2.50 -7.64 19.29
CA HIS A 49 -2.73 -8.79 18.39
C HIS A 49 -3.42 -8.45 17.05
N PRO A 50 -2.91 -7.49 16.25
CA PRO A 50 -3.47 -7.24 14.92
C PRO A 50 -3.37 -8.49 14.05
N LYS A 51 -4.43 -8.82 13.32
CA LYS A 51 -4.44 -9.94 12.35
C LYS A 51 -3.58 -9.62 11.14
N PHE A 52 -3.59 -8.36 10.70
CA PHE A 52 -2.81 -7.92 9.55
C PHE A 52 -2.41 -6.46 9.68
N VAL A 53 -1.13 -6.19 9.43
CA VAL A 53 -0.57 -4.83 9.42
C VAL A 53 0.03 -4.58 8.04
N MET A 54 -0.45 -3.57 7.34
CA MET A 54 0.14 -3.09 6.10
C MET A 54 0.94 -1.83 6.41
N LEU A 55 2.12 -1.70 5.81
CA LEU A 55 2.98 -0.52 5.93
C LEU A 55 3.16 0.13 4.57
N ASP A 56 2.98 1.44 4.51
CA ASP A 56 3.38 2.28 3.39
C ASP A 56 4.53 3.21 3.84
N THR A 57 5.35 3.66 2.90
CA THR A 57 6.47 4.57 3.17
C THR A 57 6.76 5.39 1.92
N MET A 58 7.80 6.21 1.94
CA MET A 58 8.20 7.01 0.79
C MET A 58 9.72 7.10 0.65
N ASN A 59 10.16 7.53 -0.52
CA ASN A 59 11.56 7.81 -0.85
C ASN A 59 12.33 8.62 0.22
N LEU A 60 11.69 9.59 0.88
CA LEU A 60 12.28 10.38 1.97
C LEU A 60 12.75 9.48 3.12
N TRP A 61 11.88 8.63 3.65
CA TRP A 61 12.21 7.78 4.80
C TRP A 61 13.17 6.65 4.42
N ILE A 62 13.06 6.13 3.20
CA ILE A 62 14.03 5.17 2.64
C ILE A 62 15.43 5.79 2.56
N GLY A 63 15.53 7.07 2.19
CA GLY A 63 16.82 7.77 2.06
C GLY A 63 17.39 8.29 3.38
N THR A 64 16.54 8.75 4.30
CA THR A 64 16.98 9.47 5.52
C THR A 64 16.92 8.65 6.80
N GLN A 65 16.05 7.64 6.87
CA GLN A 65 15.80 6.83 8.08
C GLN A 65 15.82 5.33 7.79
N ARG A 66 16.63 4.91 6.82
CA ARG A 66 16.73 3.51 6.38
C ARG A 66 16.90 2.50 7.52
N PRO A 67 17.80 2.69 8.51
CA PRO A 67 18.00 1.68 9.56
C PRO A 67 16.72 1.41 10.36
N ALA A 68 16.00 2.47 10.75
CA ALA A 68 14.74 2.35 11.48
C ALA A 68 13.64 1.71 10.63
N LEU A 69 13.57 2.05 9.34
CA LEU A 69 12.61 1.43 8.41
C LEU A 69 12.88 -0.08 8.28
N VAL A 70 14.13 -0.47 8.03
CA VAL A 70 14.52 -1.89 7.86
C VAL A 70 14.23 -2.71 9.11
N GLU A 71 14.38 -2.15 10.31
CA GLU A 71 14.01 -2.83 11.56
C GLU A 71 12.49 -3.05 11.70
N LEU A 72 11.67 -2.19 11.11
CA LEU A 72 10.22 -2.27 11.16
C LEU A 72 9.64 -3.28 10.15
N LEU A 73 10.28 -3.45 8.98
CA LEU A 73 9.76 -4.29 7.88
C LEU A 73 9.40 -5.74 8.28
N PRO A 74 10.18 -6.47 9.11
CA PRO A 74 9.83 -7.85 9.51
C PRO A 74 8.59 -7.94 10.41
N LYS A 75 8.23 -6.83 11.06
CA LYS A 75 7.17 -6.77 12.09
C LYS A 75 5.77 -6.61 11.49
N VAL A 76 5.66 -6.33 10.19
CA VAL A 76 4.38 -6.10 9.49
C VAL A 76 3.99 -7.28 8.59
N GLY A 77 2.71 -7.34 8.22
CA GLY A 77 2.16 -8.37 7.33
C GLY A 77 2.46 -8.11 5.86
N ALA A 78 2.43 -6.84 5.43
CA ALA A 78 2.81 -6.45 4.09
C ALA A 78 3.44 -5.05 4.05
N VAL A 79 4.32 -4.85 3.07
CA VAL A 79 4.89 -3.54 2.71
C VAL A 79 4.36 -3.17 1.34
N CYS A 80 3.68 -2.02 1.23
CA CYS A 80 3.04 -1.56 0.01
C CYS A 80 3.74 -0.31 -0.51
N ILE A 81 4.59 -0.43 -1.51
CA ILE A 81 5.41 0.67 -2.05
C ILE A 81 5.34 0.72 -3.57
N ASN A 82 5.74 1.82 -4.20
CA ASN A 82 5.86 1.87 -5.66
C ASN A 82 7.15 1.19 -6.16
N PHE A 83 7.28 1.07 -7.49
CA PHE A 83 8.42 0.42 -8.13
C PHE A 83 9.74 1.12 -7.82
N GLU A 84 9.75 2.44 -7.89
CA GLU A 84 10.93 3.28 -7.66
C GLU A 84 11.42 3.18 -6.21
N GLU A 85 10.50 3.20 -5.24
CA GLU A 85 10.77 2.96 -3.82
C GLU A 85 11.31 1.56 -3.58
N ALA A 86 10.78 0.55 -4.29
CA ALA A 86 11.30 -0.81 -4.19
C ALA A 86 12.74 -0.90 -4.72
N LEU A 87 13.05 -0.23 -5.84
CA LEU A 87 14.42 -0.13 -6.36
C LEU A 87 15.35 0.59 -5.37
N GLN A 88 14.91 1.71 -4.80
CA GLN A 88 15.67 2.48 -3.82
C GLN A 88 15.90 1.69 -2.51
N LEU A 89 14.86 1.04 -1.99
CA LEU A 89 14.96 0.23 -0.78
C LEU A 89 15.89 -0.97 -0.97
N ALA A 90 15.87 -1.59 -2.15
CA ALA A 90 16.74 -2.72 -2.46
C ALA A 90 18.15 -2.33 -2.96
N ASP A 91 18.42 -1.03 -3.16
CA ASP A 91 19.67 -0.51 -3.71
C ASP A 91 20.08 -1.22 -5.02
N THR A 92 19.17 -1.21 -6.00
CA THR A 92 19.32 -1.93 -7.27
C THR A 92 18.48 -1.28 -8.36
N THR A 93 18.85 -1.50 -9.63
CA THR A 93 18.06 -1.08 -10.81
C THR A 93 17.20 -2.21 -11.39
N SER A 94 17.37 -3.44 -10.91
CA SER A 94 16.62 -4.61 -11.37
C SER A 94 15.43 -4.89 -10.44
N GLY A 95 14.21 -4.86 -10.99
CA GLY A 95 12.99 -5.19 -10.25
C GLY A 95 12.98 -6.60 -9.67
N ALA A 96 13.51 -7.59 -10.40
CA ALA A 96 13.62 -8.96 -9.90
C ALA A 96 14.59 -9.06 -8.70
N LYS A 97 15.72 -8.36 -8.76
CA LYS A 97 16.65 -8.25 -7.61
C LYS A 97 16.00 -7.49 -6.46
N ALA A 98 15.19 -6.46 -6.75
CA ALA A 98 14.52 -5.67 -5.73
C ALA A 98 13.56 -6.51 -4.89
N VAL A 99 12.70 -7.30 -5.54
CA VAL A 99 11.80 -8.25 -4.87
C VAL A 99 12.60 -9.19 -3.96
N ARG A 100 13.64 -9.83 -4.48
CA ARG A 100 14.45 -10.78 -3.70
C ARG A 100 15.08 -10.10 -2.47
N ARG A 101 15.77 -8.98 -2.66
CA ARG A 101 16.46 -8.28 -1.58
C ARG A 101 15.50 -7.77 -0.50
N ILE A 102 14.33 -7.27 -0.88
CA ILE A 102 13.32 -6.80 0.09
C ILE A 102 12.76 -7.97 0.91
N LEU A 103 12.49 -9.13 0.29
CA LEU A 103 12.08 -10.33 1.02
C LEU A 103 13.21 -10.85 1.95
N ASP A 104 14.47 -10.63 1.60
CA ASP A 104 15.63 -10.94 2.46
C ASP A 104 15.79 -9.98 3.65
N LEU A 105 15.15 -8.80 3.61
CA LEU A 105 14.99 -7.92 4.78
C LEU A 105 13.91 -8.40 5.76
N GLY A 106 13.34 -9.59 5.57
CA GLY A 106 12.31 -10.15 6.44
C GLY A 106 10.87 -9.74 6.08
N VAL A 107 10.65 -9.05 4.97
CA VAL A 107 9.31 -8.71 4.47
C VAL A 107 8.54 -10.00 4.13
N LYS A 108 7.37 -10.18 4.75
CA LYS A 108 6.50 -11.35 4.50
C LYS A 108 5.78 -11.25 3.16
N THR A 109 5.31 -10.06 2.82
CA THR A 109 4.61 -9.78 1.56
C THR A 109 5.00 -8.40 1.07
N LEU A 110 5.55 -8.32 -0.14
CA LEU A 110 5.80 -7.06 -0.84
C LEU A 110 4.66 -6.81 -1.84
N ILE A 111 4.00 -5.67 -1.71
CA ILE A 111 3.08 -5.15 -2.70
C ILE A 111 3.80 -4.01 -3.43
N MET A 112 4.10 -4.23 -4.70
CA MET A 112 4.84 -3.31 -5.55
C MET A 112 3.92 -2.71 -6.61
N LYS A 113 3.54 -1.44 -6.40
CA LYS A 113 2.67 -0.67 -7.28
C LYS A 113 3.45 -0.13 -8.48
N ARG A 114 2.88 -0.19 -9.69
CA ARG A 114 3.50 0.26 -10.94
C ARG A 114 2.60 1.22 -11.74
N GLY A 115 1.80 2.03 -11.06
CA GLY A 115 0.89 2.98 -11.69
C GLY A 115 -0.02 2.32 -12.74
N GLU A 116 0.06 2.81 -13.97
CA GLU A 116 -0.70 2.30 -15.13
C GLU A 116 -0.33 0.86 -15.54
N HIS A 117 0.73 0.28 -14.98
CA HIS A 117 1.11 -1.12 -15.22
C HIS A 117 0.58 -2.08 -14.14
N GLY A 118 -0.28 -1.61 -13.23
CA GLY A 118 -0.91 -2.43 -12.20
C GLY A 118 -0.05 -2.61 -10.96
N ALA A 119 -0.17 -3.76 -10.29
CA ALA A 119 0.58 -4.05 -9.08
C ALA A 119 0.95 -5.52 -8.95
N THR A 120 2.10 -5.79 -8.32
CA THR A 120 2.59 -7.14 -8.06
C THR A 120 2.66 -7.39 -6.56
N LEU A 121 2.02 -8.46 -6.12
CA LEU A 121 2.23 -9.09 -4.82
C LEU A 121 3.34 -10.12 -4.96
N ALA A 122 4.33 -10.06 -4.06
CA ALA A 122 5.43 -11.02 -4.00
C ALA A 122 5.64 -11.55 -2.57
N THR A 123 5.75 -12.88 -2.47
CA THR A 123 6.18 -13.59 -1.26
C THR A 123 7.35 -14.52 -1.62
N ARG A 124 7.87 -15.26 -0.63
CA ARG A 124 8.87 -16.31 -0.89
C ARG A 124 8.29 -17.48 -1.72
N ASP A 125 6.98 -17.68 -1.67
CA ASP A 125 6.29 -18.79 -2.33
C ASP A 125 5.87 -18.49 -3.77
N GLY A 126 5.82 -17.20 -4.14
CA GLY A 126 5.49 -16.83 -5.50
C GLY A 126 5.06 -15.38 -5.66
N GLN A 127 4.57 -15.07 -6.87
CA GLN A 127 4.09 -13.74 -7.23
C GLN A 127 2.68 -13.81 -7.81
N PHE A 128 1.95 -12.72 -7.64
CA PHE A 128 0.64 -12.50 -8.25
C PHE A 128 0.57 -11.06 -8.73
N SER A 129 0.20 -10.85 -9.99
CA SER A 129 0.04 -9.51 -10.55
C SER A 129 -1.41 -9.25 -10.88
N VAL A 130 -1.85 -8.02 -10.60
CA VAL A 130 -3.14 -7.49 -11.05
C VAL A 130 -2.86 -6.38 -12.06
N PRO A 131 -3.55 -6.36 -13.22
CA PRO A 131 -3.43 -5.25 -14.16
C PRO A 131 -4.02 -3.97 -13.55
N SER A 132 -3.64 -2.82 -14.10
CA SER A 132 -4.39 -1.60 -13.86
C SER A 132 -5.75 -1.67 -14.55
N PHE A 133 -6.75 -0.97 -14.03
CA PHE A 133 -7.99 -0.76 -14.77
C PHE A 133 -7.77 0.33 -15.84
N PRO A 134 -8.08 0.07 -17.13
CA PRO A 134 -7.97 1.07 -18.18
C PRO A 134 -8.85 2.27 -17.84
N THR A 135 -8.22 3.43 -17.63
CA THR A 135 -8.90 4.66 -17.24
C THR A 135 -8.70 5.69 -18.35
N ASP A 136 -9.77 6.07 -19.04
CA ASP A 136 -9.71 6.95 -20.21
C ASP A 136 -9.13 8.33 -19.91
N ARG A 137 -9.29 8.80 -18.67
CA ARG A 137 -8.86 10.14 -18.25
C ARG A 137 -8.17 10.10 -16.89
N VAL A 138 -6.85 10.27 -16.91
CA VAL A 138 -6.01 10.47 -15.72
C VAL A 138 -5.86 11.97 -15.49
N ILE A 139 -6.50 12.49 -14.44
CA ILE A 139 -6.49 13.92 -14.06
C ILE A 139 -5.41 14.22 -13.02
N ASP A 140 -5.35 13.44 -11.94
CA ASP A 140 -4.46 13.69 -10.81
C ASP A 140 -3.98 12.36 -10.21
N PRO A 141 -2.69 11.99 -10.30
CA PRO A 141 -2.19 10.74 -9.73
C PRO A 141 -2.08 10.78 -8.19
N THR A 142 -2.31 11.93 -7.55
CA THR A 142 -2.17 12.12 -6.11
C THR A 142 -3.15 11.22 -5.35
N GLY A 143 -2.65 10.50 -4.34
CA GLY A 143 -3.49 9.62 -3.50
C GLY A 143 -3.90 8.31 -4.16
N ALA A 144 -3.47 8.00 -5.38
CA ALA A 144 -3.75 6.70 -6.02
C ALA A 144 -3.13 5.53 -5.24
N GLY A 145 -1.91 5.71 -4.72
CA GLY A 145 -1.24 4.71 -3.89
C GLY A 145 -1.93 4.49 -2.54
N ASP A 146 -2.38 5.56 -1.91
CA ASP A 146 -3.13 5.50 -0.64
C ASP A 146 -4.51 4.88 -0.84
N SER A 147 -5.20 5.24 -1.93
CA SER A 147 -6.49 4.66 -2.30
C SER A 147 -6.36 3.18 -2.61
N PHE A 148 -5.25 2.77 -3.24
CA PHE A 148 -4.92 1.36 -3.43
C PHE A 148 -4.75 0.64 -2.09
N ALA A 149 -3.95 1.18 -1.17
CA ALA A 149 -3.72 0.58 0.14
C ALA A 149 -5.01 0.50 0.96
N GLY A 150 -5.83 1.55 0.93
CA GLY A 150 -7.14 1.63 1.58
C GLY A 150 -8.14 0.63 1.01
N GLY A 151 -8.26 0.54 -0.32
CA GLY A 151 -9.13 -0.43 -0.99
C GLY A 151 -8.73 -1.87 -0.70
N MET A 152 -7.43 -2.16 -0.72
CA MET A 152 -6.88 -3.47 -0.40
C MET A 152 -7.15 -3.85 1.06
N LEU A 153 -6.81 -2.99 2.01
CA LEU A 153 -7.00 -3.29 3.43
C LEU A 153 -8.49 -3.33 3.80
N GLY A 154 -9.31 -2.45 3.23
CA GLY A 154 -10.75 -2.41 3.43
C GLY A 154 -11.43 -3.71 2.98
N TYR A 155 -11.08 -4.21 1.80
CA TYR A 155 -11.55 -5.51 1.34
C TYR A 155 -11.09 -6.65 2.27
N LEU A 156 -9.80 -6.65 2.65
CA LEU A 156 -9.26 -7.69 3.51
C LEU A 156 -9.91 -7.70 4.90
N ALA A 157 -10.25 -6.52 5.44
CA ALA A 157 -10.96 -6.37 6.69
C ALA A 157 -12.38 -6.95 6.64
N GLN A 158 -13.06 -6.86 5.48
CA GLN A 158 -14.36 -7.47 5.26
C GLN A 158 -14.27 -8.99 5.03
N ALA A 159 -13.31 -9.44 4.21
CA ALA A 159 -13.18 -10.83 3.78
C ALA A 159 -12.53 -11.74 4.83
N GLY A 160 -11.85 -11.19 5.84
CA GLY A 160 -11.28 -12.00 6.92
C GLY A 160 -10.10 -12.87 6.45
N SER A 161 -10.17 -14.17 6.76
CA SER A 161 -9.13 -15.17 6.49
C SER A 161 -9.47 -16.10 5.32
N GLU A 162 -10.37 -15.70 4.44
CA GLU A 162 -10.77 -16.52 3.30
C GLU A 162 -9.58 -16.88 2.38
N PRO A 163 -9.56 -18.11 1.82
CA PRO A 163 -8.59 -18.47 0.79
C PRO A 163 -8.63 -17.48 -0.39
N GLY A 164 -7.45 -16.97 -0.75
CA GLY A 164 -7.29 -16.01 -1.83
C GLY A 164 -7.73 -14.57 -1.49
N ALA A 165 -8.12 -14.28 -0.24
CA ALA A 165 -8.54 -12.94 0.19
C ALA A 165 -7.50 -11.86 -0.17
N LEU A 166 -6.21 -12.16 0.00
CA LEU A 166 -5.14 -11.22 -0.32
C LEU A 166 -5.02 -10.93 -1.83
N ARG A 167 -5.26 -11.93 -2.69
CA ARG A 167 -5.27 -11.74 -4.15
C ARG A 167 -6.50 -10.95 -4.59
N ARG A 168 -7.67 -11.20 -3.97
CA ARG A 168 -8.87 -10.39 -4.20
C ARG A 168 -8.67 -8.95 -3.69
N ALA A 169 -8.03 -8.77 -2.53
CA ALA A 169 -7.69 -7.46 -1.99
C ALA A 169 -6.82 -6.63 -2.96
N MET A 170 -5.89 -7.27 -3.67
CA MET A 170 -5.12 -6.60 -4.74
C MET A 170 -6.01 -6.05 -5.86
N VAL A 171 -7.08 -6.75 -6.22
CA VAL A 171 -8.07 -6.29 -7.21
C VAL A 171 -8.80 -5.04 -6.70
N TYR A 172 -9.33 -5.07 -5.48
CA TYR A 172 -10.01 -3.90 -4.91
C TYR A 172 -9.06 -2.72 -4.69
N GLY A 173 -7.78 -2.98 -4.37
CA GLY A 173 -6.75 -1.94 -4.37
C GLY A 173 -6.59 -1.31 -5.75
N ALA A 174 -6.44 -2.11 -6.81
CA ALA A 174 -6.31 -1.60 -8.18
C ALA A 174 -7.54 -0.79 -8.62
N VAL A 175 -8.74 -1.26 -8.26
CA VAL A 175 -10.01 -0.55 -8.51
C VAL A 175 -10.03 0.80 -7.82
N MET A 176 -9.74 0.87 -6.52
CA MET A 176 -9.76 2.13 -5.79
C MET A 176 -8.68 3.11 -6.28
N GLY A 177 -7.49 2.59 -6.63
CA GLY A 177 -6.44 3.39 -7.27
C GLY A 177 -6.88 3.98 -8.61
N SER A 178 -7.67 3.23 -9.40
CA SER A 178 -8.19 3.73 -10.69
C SER A 178 -9.23 4.84 -10.55
N PHE A 179 -10.06 4.82 -9.50
CA PHE A 179 -10.96 5.93 -9.22
C PHE A 179 -10.20 7.17 -8.74
N ALA A 180 -9.19 6.98 -7.89
CA ALA A 180 -8.44 8.10 -7.33
C ALA A 180 -7.85 9.03 -8.39
N VAL A 181 -7.53 8.50 -9.58
CA VAL A 181 -6.90 9.29 -10.64
C VAL A 181 -7.85 10.05 -11.56
N GLU A 182 -9.16 9.84 -11.48
CA GLU A 182 -10.13 10.40 -12.43
C GLU A 182 -10.49 11.87 -12.15
N GLU A 183 -10.28 12.37 -10.93
CA GLU A 183 -10.52 13.77 -10.55
C GLU A 183 -9.44 14.31 -9.61
N PHE A 184 -9.40 15.63 -9.45
CA PHE A 184 -8.43 16.29 -8.58
C PHE A 184 -8.66 15.97 -7.09
N GLY A 185 -7.59 15.61 -6.38
CA GLY A 185 -7.62 15.28 -4.96
C GLY A 185 -8.55 14.11 -4.65
N THR A 186 -9.34 14.20 -3.57
CA THR A 186 -10.20 13.11 -3.12
C THR A 186 -11.60 13.12 -3.73
N LYS A 187 -11.90 14.06 -4.65
CA LYS A 187 -13.26 14.31 -5.16
C LYS A 187 -13.89 13.05 -5.74
N ARG A 188 -13.17 12.33 -6.61
CA ARG A 188 -13.71 11.12 -7.22
C ARG A 188 -14.06 10.08 -6.17
N ILE A 189 -13.17 9.85 -5.21
CA ILE A 189 -13.31 8.84 -4.14
C ILE A 189 -14.51 9.13 -3.24
N GLN A 190 -14.80 10.40 -2.94
CA GLN A 190 -15.95 10.80 -2.11
C GLN A 190 -17.30 10.42 -2.73
N GLY A 191 -17.38 10.33 -4.06
CA GLY A 191 -18.60 9.97 -4.79
C GLY A 191 -18.66 8.51 -5.27
N VAL A 192 -17.63 7.69 -5.03
CA VAL A 192 -17.63 6.29 -5.46
C VAL A 192 -18.72 5.50 -4.73
N THR A 193 -19.55 4.80 -5.50
CA THR A 193 -20.55 3.86 -4.99
C THR A 193 -20.01 2.43 -4.92
N ARG A 194 -20.63 1.59 -4.09
CA ARG A 194 -20.26 0.17 -4.01
C ARG A 194 -20.52 -0.53 -5.32
N GLU A 195 -21.61 -0.19 -6.01
CA GLU A 195 -21.98 -0.73 -7.32
C GLU A 195 -20.89 -0.48 -8.38
N GLU A 196 -20.33 0.73 -8.43
CA GLU A 196 -19.21 1.06 -9.32
C GLU A 196 -17.95 0.26 -8.97
N VAL A 197 -17.64 0.12 -7.69
CA VAL A 197 -16.48 -0.68 -7.23
C VAL A 197 -16.63 -2.14 -7.66
N GLU A 198 -17.79 -2.75 -7.43
CA GLU A 198 -18.03 -4.15 -7.80
C GLU A 198 -18.03 -4.34 -9.32
N SER A 199 -18.62 -3.41 -10.08
CA SER A 199 -18.59 -3.44 -11.54
C SER A 199 -17.15 -3.38 -12.07
N ARG A 200 -16.32 -2.49 -11.52
CA ARG A 200 -14.93 -2.37 -11.94
C ARG A 200 -14.06 -3.54 -11.48
N ALA A 201 -14.30 -4.07 -10.27
CA ALA A 201 -13.65 -5.28 -9.77
C ALA A 201 -13.94 -6.49 -10.67
N LYS A 202 -15.20 -6.65 -11.12
CA LYS A 202 -15.59 -7.69 -12.07
C LYS A 202 -14.80 -7.58 -13.38
N ALA A 203 -14.70 -6.38 -13.95
CA ALA A 203 -13.93 -6.16 -15.18
C ALA A 203 -12.44 -6.50 -15.00
N VAL A 204 -11.82 -6.12 -13.87
CA VAL A 204 -10.42 -6.50 -13.57
C VAL A 204 -10.27 -8.02 -13.40
N LEU A 205 -11.24 -8.68 -12.75
CA LEU A 205 -11.24 -10.14 -12.63
C LEU A 205 -11.38 -10.86 -13.98
N GLU A 206 -12.14 -10.30 -14.91
CA GLU A 206 -12.26 -10.81 -16.28
C GLU A 206 -10.94 -10.69 -17.04
N MET A 207 -10.18 -9.61 -16.85
CA MET A 207 -8.83 -9.46 -17.43
C MET A 207 -7.81 -10.49 -16.92
N LEU A 208 -8.06 -11.08 -15.74
CA LEU A 208 -7.18 -12.10 -15.15
C LEU A 208 -7.51 -13.53 -15.62
N ARG A 209 -8.64 -13.73 -16.31
CA ARG A 209 -9.02 -15.05 -16.82
C ARG A 209 -8.27 -15.32 -18.12
N VAL A 210 -7.52 -16.42 -18.13
CA VAL A 210 -6.90 -17.04 -19.32
C VAL A 210 -7.56 -18.39 -19.53
#